data_AF-A0A936AX25-F1
#
_entry.id   AF-A0A936AX25-F1
#
_cell.length_a   1.000
_cell.length_b   1.000
_cell.length_c   1.000
_cell.angle_alpha   90.00
_cell.angle_beta   90.00
_cell.angle_gamma   90.00
#
_symmetry.space_group_name_H-M   'P 1'
#
loop_
_entity.id
_entity.type
_entity.pdbx_description
1 polymer ?
#
loop_
_entity_poly.entity_id
_entity_poly.type
_entity_poly.pdbx_seq_one_letter_code
_entity_poly.pdbx_strand_id
1 'polypeptide(L)'
;MGTRPEKRYAECHEFLKPMWEEGKMKVIHNVGYPDPNYSHFRSSDIWATASDEDEYVSSGWIGRYFDYEFPAFQDAQPTIPPAANRGSDRSRFSKQPRKSGPGHQQSE
;
A
#
# COMPACT_ATOMS: atom_id res chain seq x y z
N MET A 1 -2.27 -41.67 -24.36
CA MET A 1 -2.08 -40.27 -24.84
C MET A 1 -3.18 -39.43 -24.22
N GLY A 2 -2.99 -38.96 -22.99
CA GLY A 2 -4.02 -38.26 -22.23
C GLY A 2 -4.07 -36.79 -22.63
N THR A 3 -5.21 -36.33 -23.15
CA THR A 3 -5.46 -34.91 -23.43
C THR A 3 -5.52 -34.15 -22.11
N ARG A 4 -4.53 -33.30 -21.86
CA ARG A 4 -4.46 -32.39 -20.71
C ARG A 4 -5.70 -31.46 -20.75
N PRO A 5 -6.48 -31.30 -19.66
CA PRO A 5 -7.67 -30.45 -19.70
C PRO A 5 -7.24 -28.99 -19.79
N GLU A 6 -7.62 -28.34 -20.89
CA GLU A 6 -7.33 -26.94 -21.25
C GLU A 6 -8.12 -25.92 -20.40
N LYS A 7 -9.08 -26.40 -19.58
CA LYS A 7 -10.03 -25.59 -18.81
C LYS A 7 -9.55 -25.12 -17.43
N ARG A 8 -8.31 -24.65 -17.27
CA ARG A 8 -7.86 -24.07 -15.99
C ARG A 8 -7.72 -22.55 -15.96
N TYR A 9 -7.76 -21.88 -17.11
CA TYR A 9 -7.55 -20.42 -17.19
C TYR A 9 -8.78 -19.62 -17.64
N ALA A 10 -9.87 -20.29 -18.04
CA ALA A 10 -11.04 -19.62 -18.61
C ALA A 10 -11.93 -18.90 -17.57
N GLU A 11 -11.83 -19.20 -16.28
CA GLU A 11 -12.82 -18.76 -15.29
C GLU A 11 -12.56 -17.37 -14.71
N CYS A 12 -11.34 -16.82 -14.81
CA CYS A 12 -11.02 -15.53 -14.19
C CYS A 12 -11.59 -14.30 -14.93
N HIS A 13 -11.85 -14.42 -16.24
CA HIS A 13 -12.28 -13.28 -17.05
C HIS A 13 -13.78 -12.98 -16.95
N GLU A 14 -14.58 -13.97 -16.53
CA GLU A 14 -16.05 -13.86 -16.42
C GLU A 14 -16.48 -12.74 -15.48
N PHE A 15 -15.67 -12.40 -14.48
CA PHE A 15 -15.97 -11.30 -13.55
C PHE A 15 -15.61 -9.91 -14.09
N LEU A 16 -14.56 -9.80 -14.91
CA LEU A 16 -14.07 -8.52 -15.42
C LEU A 16 -14.77 -8.10 -16.72
N LYS A 17 -15.18 -9.08 -17.54
CA LYS A 17 -15.80 -8.84 -18.84
C LYS A 17 -17.09 -8.00 -18.76
N PRO A 18 -18.05 -8.28 -17.85
CA PRO A 18 -19.23 -7.42 -17.73
C PRO A 18 -18.89 -5.98 -17.33
N MET A 19 -17.92 -5.77 -16.43
CA MET A 19 -17.49 -4.42 -16.05
C MET A 19 -16.85 -3.64 -17.20
N TRP A 20 -16.15 -4.33 -18.10
CA TRP A 20 -15.62 -3.74 -19.33
C TRP A 20 -16.76 -3.36 -20.30
N GLU A 21 -17.66 -4.30 -20.56
CA GLU A 21 -18.79 -4.12 -21.50
C GLU A 21 -19.76 -3.02 -21.04
N GLU A 22 -19.97 -2.87 -19.72
CA GLU A 22 -20.78 -1.81 -19.13
C GLU A 22 -20.07 -0.45 -19.04
N GLY A 23 -18.81 -0.35 -19.49
CA GLY A 23 -18.03 0.90 -19.45
C GLY A 23 -17.60 1.34 -18.05
N LYS A 24 -17.68 0.44 -17.05
CA LYS A 24 -17.30 0.68 -15.64
C LYS A 24 -15.81 0.50 -15.36
N MET A 25 -15.03 0.05 -16.35
CA MET A 25 -13.58 -0.14 -16.25
C MET A 25 -12.83 0.72 -17.27
N LYS A 26 -11.66 1.23 -16.88
CA LYS A 26 -10.72 1.93 -17.76
C LYS A 26 -9.31 1.41 -17.51
N VAL A 27 -8.50 1.34 -18.57
CA VAL A 27 -7.07 1.03 -18.47
C VAL A 27 -6.29 2.33 -18.54
N ILE A 28 -5.39 2.53 -17.58
CA ILE A 28 -4.43 3.63 -17.58
C ILE A 28 -3.07 3.01 -17.87
N HIS A 29 -2.45 3.45 -18.96
CA HIS A 29 -1.11 3.00 -19.32
C HIS A 29 -0.05 3.83 -18.61
N ASN A 30 1.16 3.26 -18.50
CA ASN A 30 2.34 3.97 -18.01
C ASN A 30 2.22 4.50 -16.58
N VAL A 31 1.56 3.73 -15.69
CA VAL A 31 1.50 4.05 -14.27
C VAL A 31 2.83 3.67 -13.62
N GLY A 32 3.58 4.67 -13.14
CA GLY A 32 4.90 4.52 -12.54
C GLY A 32 5.52 5.88 -12.22
N TYR A 33 6.78 5.86 -11.79
CA TYR A 33 7.59 7.05 -11.50
C TYR A 33 8.90 6.99 -12.32
N PRO A 34 9.51 8.14 -12.68
CA PRO A 34 10.63 8.21 -13.63
C PRO A 34 11.83 7.32 -13.29
N ASP A 35 12.27 7.32 -12.02
CA ASP A 35 13.43 6.55 -11.58
C ASP A 35 13.01 5.42 -10.60
N PRO A 36 12.78 4.19 -11.11
CA PRO A 36 12.24 3.09 -10.32
C PRO A 36 13.15 2.70 -9.14
N ASN A 37 12.56 2.61 -7.95
CA ASN A 37 13.24 2.19 -6.75
C ASN A 37 13.22 0.66 -6.63
N TYR A 38 14.39 0.05 -6.42
CA TYR A 38 14.52 -1.41 -6.30
C TYR A 38 14.35 -1.94 -4.87
N SER A 39 14.20 -1.07 -3.87
CA SER A 39 13.93 -1.49 -2.50
C SER A 39 12.45 -1.81 -2.31
N HIS A 40 12.16 -3.06 -1.95
CA HIS A 40 10.81 -3.53 -1.64
C HIS A 40 10.08 -2.62 -0.63
N PHE A 41 10.79 -2.13 0.39
CA PHE A 41 10.21 -1.25 1.40
C PHE A 41 9.93 0.15 0.86
N ARG A 42 10.85 0.70 0.08
CA ARG A 42 10.70 2.07 -0.43
C ARG A 42 9.63 2.16 -1.50
N SER A 43 9.56 1.20 -2.43
CA SER A 43 8.54 1.21 -3.48
C SER A 43 7.12 1.02 -2.90
N SER A 44 7.00 0.23 -1.84
CA SER A 44 5.74 0.11 -1.09
C SER A 44 5.36 1.43 -0.40
N ASP A 45 6.34 2.13 0.16
CA ASP A 45 6.14 3.42 0.82
C ASP A 45 5.70 4.49 -0.20
N ILE A 46 6.39 4.62 -1.35
CA ILE A 46 6.01 5.51 -2.46
C ILE A 46 4.54 5.30 -2.86
N TRP A 47 4.11 4.05 -3.00
CA TRP A 47 2.72 3.73 -3.35
C TRP A 47 1.73 4.14 -2.27
N ALA A 48 2.07 3.90 -0.99
CA ALA A 48 1.20 4.23 0.14
C ALA A 48 1.11 5.75 0.38
N THR A 49 2.19 6.48 0.13
CA THR A 49 2.29 7.92 0.39
C THR A 49 1.96 8.77 -0.82
N ALA A 50 2.01 8.22 -2.03
CA ALA A 50 2.05 8.96 -3.29
C ALA A 50 3.11 10.07 -3.28
N SER A 51 4.30 9.80 -2.71
CA SER A 51 5.45 10.70 -2.75
C SER A 51 6.25 10.52 -4.03
N ASP A 52 7.06 11.52 -4.38
CA ASP A 52 8.11 11.32 -5.37
C ASP A 52 9.17 10.33 -4.87
N GLU A 53 10.00 9.82 -5.79
CA GLU A 53 10.96 8.74 -5.55
C GLU A 53 12.11 9.13 -4.60
N ASP A 54 12.42 10.42 -4.51
CA ASP A 54 13.41 11.04 -3.64
C ASP A 54 12.81 11.64 -2.35
N GLU A 55 11.48 11.69 -2.23
CA GLU A 55 10.79 12.27 -1.08
C GLU A 55 10.31 11.25 -0.04
N TYR A 56 10.48 11.59 1.24
CA TYR A 56 10.00 10.78 2.36
C TYR A 56 8.83 11.44 3.07
N VAL A 57 7.63 10.95 2.79
CA VAL A 57 6.39 11.45 3.39
C VAL A 57 5.89 10.47 4.47
N SER A 58 5.54 10.98 5.64
CA SER A 58 5.10 10.17 6.79
C SER A 58 3.60 9.83 6.78
N SER A 59 2.80 10.52 5.96
CA SER A 59 1.36 10.30 5.82
C SER A 59 1.00 9.56 4.53
N GLY A 60 -0.08 8.76 4.57
CA GLY A 60 -0.64 8.11 3.38
C GLY A 60 -1.55 9.05 2.59
N TRP A 61 -1.59 8.90 1.27
CA TRP A 61 -2.35 9.83 0.41
C TRP A 61 -3.87 9.75 0.63
N ILE A 62 -4.41 8.55 0.88
CA ILE A 62 -5.84 8.37 1.23
C ILE A 62 -6.16 9.08 2.55
N GLY A 63 -5.28 8.99 3.54
CA GLY A 63 -5.46 9.66 4.82
C GLY A 63 -5.53 11.18 4.64
N ARG A 64 -4.59 11.75 3.88
CA ARG A 64 -4.58 13.18 3.55
C ARG A 64 -5.84 13.60 2.77
N TYR A 65 -6.31 12.76 1.85
CA TYR A 65 -7.56 13.03 1.11
C TYR A 65 -8.76 13.13 2.04
N PHE A 66 -8.91 12.22 3.00
CA PHE A 66 -9.97 12.31 3.99
C PHE A 66 -9.85 13.54 4.89
N ASP A 67 -8.64 13.93 5.28
CA ASP A 67 -8.42 15.13 6.09
C ASP A 67 -8.80 16.41 5.30
N TYR A 68 -8.62 16.41 3.98
CA TYR A 68 -9.02 17.51 3.09
C TYR A 68 -10.54 17.56 2.86
N GLU A 69 -11.16 16.43 2.48
CA GLU A 69 -12.59 16.37 2.15
C GLU A 69 -13.50 16.40 3.38
N PHE A 70 -13.04 15.84 4.51
CA PHE A 70 -13.82 15.69 5.73
C PHE A 70 -13.04 16.21 6.94
N PRO A 71 -12.79 17.53 7.03
CA PRO A 71 -12.01 18.12 8.13
C PRO A 71 -12.63 17.85 9.51
N ALA A 72 -13.96 17.75 9.59
CA ALA A 72 -14.69 17.45 10.83
C ALA A 72 -14.73 15.95 11.20
N PHE A 73 -14.10 15.06 10.43
CA PHE A 73 -14.20 13.61 10.66
C PHE A 73 -13.67 13.16 12.02
N GLN A 74 -12.71 13.91 12.59
CA GLN A 74 -12.17 13.62 13.92
C GLN A 74 -13.13 14.05 15.04
N ASP A 75 -13.78 15.21 14.87
CA ASP A 75 -14.63 15.82 15.90
C ASP A 75 -16.09 15.35 15.83
N ALA A 76 -16.56 14.97 14.63
CA ALA A 76 -17.91 14.56 14.33
C ALA A 76 -17.89 13.33 13.42
N GLN A 77 -17.63 12.17 14.01
CA GLN A 77 -17.63 10.89 13.28
C GLN A 77 -19.02 10.60 12.71
N PRO A 78 -19.12 10.14 11.44
CA PRO A 78 -20.40 9.82 10.83
C PRO A 78 -21.03 8.59 11.50
N THR A 79 -22.37 8.57 11.59
CA THR A 79 -23.14 7.47 12.19
C THR A 79 -22.94 6.13 11.46
N ILE A 80 -22.57 6.18 10.19
CA ILE A 80 -22.11 5.04 9.39
C ILE A 80 -20.64 5.32 9.03
N PRO A 81 -19.66 4.67 9.69
CA PRO A 81 -18.26 4.91 9.38
C PRO A 81 -17.93 4.39 7.98
N PRO A 82 -17.17 5.13 7.16
CA PRO A 82 -16.61 4.58 5.94
C PRO A 82 -15.72 3.38 6.30
N ALA A 83 -15.74 2.33 5.46
CA ALA A 83 -14.92 1.13 5.62
C ALA A 83 -13.43 1.38 5.29
N ALA A 84 -12.90 2.52 5.73
CA ALA A 84 -11.50 2.90 5.61
C ALA A 84 -10.96 3.10 7.03
N ASN A 85 -10.11 2.19 7.48
CA ASN A 85 -9.47 2.31 8.78
C ASN A 85 -8.18 3.13 8.61
N ARG A 86 -8.12 4.32 9.21
CA ARG A 86 -6.90 5.14 9.21
C ARG A 86 -5.87 4.42 10.09
N GLY A 87 -4.82 3.87 9.48
CA GLY A 87 -3.69 3.31 10.22
C GLY A 87 -3.10 4.37 11.13
N SER A 88 -3.28 4.23 12.45
CA SER A 88 -2.70 5.14 13.42
C SER A 88 -1.22 4.78 13.64
N ASP A 89 -0.38 5.76 13.31
CA ASP A 89 1.03 5.91 13.65
C ASP A 89 2.03 4.82 13.17
N ARG A 90 3.00 5.23 12.34
CA ARG A 90 4.18 4.42 11.97
C ARG A 90 5.16 4.22 13.14
N SER A 91 4.92 4.78 14.33
CA SER A 91 5.87 4.69 15.46
C SER A 91 5.97 3.31 16.13
N ARG A 92 5.15 2.31 15.76
CA ARG A 92 5.29 0.95 16.33
C ARG A 92 6.43 0.12 15.75
N PHE A 93 7.20 0.65 14.80
CA PHE A 93 8.54 0.15 14.50
C PHE A 93 9.61 1.13 15.00
N SER A 94 9.49 1.57 16.26
CA SER A 94 10.67 2.03 16.97
C SER A 94 11.68 0.87 16.91
N LYS A 95 12.80 1.05 16.21
CA LYS A 95 13.96 0.19 16.40
C LYS A 95 14.18 0.17 17.91
N GLN A 96 13.90 -0.96 18.56
CA GLN A 96 14.32 -1.14 19.94
C GLN A 96 15.81 -0.79 19.96
N PRO A 97 16.26 0.13 20.83
CA PRO A 97 17.68 0.35 20.99
C PRO A 97 18.28 -1.01 21.36
N ARG A 98 19.21 -1.53 20.55
CA ARG A 98 19.97 -2.72 20.94
C ARG A 98 20.61 -2.38 22.27
N LYS A 99 20.25 -3.13 23.32
CA LYS A 99 20.96 -3.03 24.59
C LYS A 99 22.43 -3.31 24.29
N SER A 100 23.28 -2.31 24.48
CA SER A 100 24.73 -2.49 24.60
C SER A 100 24.96 -3.34 25.84
N GLY A 101 25.14 -4.65 25.65
CA GLY A 101 25.58 -5.56 26.70
C GLY A 101 27.05 -5.28 27.05
N PRO A 102 27.46 -5.49 28.32
CA PRO A 102 28.77 -5.08 28.80
C PRO A 102 29.86 -5.94 28.15
N GLY A 103 30.97 -5.29 27.80
CA GLY A 103 32.15 -5.94 27.26
C GLY A 103 32.72 -6.96 28.24
N HIS A 104 32.95 -8.17 27.74
CA HIS A 104 33.89 -9.09 28.35
C HIS A 104 34.90 -9.56 27.31
N GLN A 105 36.14 -9.38 27.74
CA GLN A 105 37.41 -9.54 27.07
C GLN A 105 37.84 -11.01 27.23
N GLN A 106 38.18 -11.68 26.14
CA GLN A 106 39.03 -12.88 26.11
C GLN A 106 39.80 -12.77 24.77
N SER A 107 41.07 -12.37 24.70
CA SER A 107 42.33 -12.97 25.21
C SER A 107 42.56 -14.39 24.70
N GLU A 108 43.56 -14.47 23.81
CA GLU A 108 44.18 -15.62 23.09
C GLU A 108 43.44 -16.19 21.87
#